data_AF-A0A7K4ALA4-F1
#
_entry.id   AF-A0A7K4ALA4-F1
#
_cell.length_a   1.000
_cell.length_b   1.000
_cell.length_c   1.000
_cell.angle_alpha   90.00
_cell.angle_beta   90.00
_cell.angle_gamma   90.00
#
_symmetry.space_group_name_H-M   'P 1'
#
loop_
_entity.id
_entity.type
_entity.pdbx_description
1 polymer ?
#
loop_
_entity_poly.entity_id
_entity_poly.type
_entity_poly.pdbx_seq_one_letter_code
_entity_poly.pdbx_strand_id
1 'polypeptide(L)'
;MEHSHGHDLICNKERTTIPMKDRGVAELVGDMGRMGFQGGQLGTSLRVWERMMDEDVTIFLGLAGAMVPAGLGEFIAYLLRERKVDCLVSTGANLFHDLCEGLGIIHFRGSSCADDAYLNECKIDRIYDVFVSEIELHKADNYIS
;
A
#
# COMPACT_ATOMS: atom_id res chain seq x y z
N MET A 1 50.12 11.95 19.35
CA MET A 1 48.99 12.74 18.83
C MET A 1 47.80 11.80 18.82
N GLU A 2 46.90 11.98 19.77
CA GLU A 2 45.69 11.17 19.91
C GLU A 2 44.77 11.46 18.73
N HIS A 3 44.70 10.53 17.79
CA HIS A 3 43.57 10.48 16.89
C HIS A 3 42.38 9.98 17.72
N SER A 4 41.71 10.89 18.43
CA SER A 4 40.31 10.71 18.80
C SER A 4 39.56 10.71 17.47
N HIS A 5 39.35 9.51 16.92
CA HIS A 5 38.73 9.35 15.61
C HIS A 5 37.32 9.92 15.72
N GLY A 6 36.92 10.82 14.82
CA GLY A 6 35.59 11.46 14.79
C GLY A 6 34.40 10.49 14.63
N HIS A 7 34.64 9.20 14.80
CA HIS A 7 33.65 8.13 14.91
C HIS A 7 32.51 8.52 15.86
N ASP A 8 32.80 9.02 17.06
CA ASP A 8 31.77 9.36 18.04
C ASP A 8 31.05 10.69 17.73
N LEU A 9 31.60 11.50 16.80
CA LEU A 9 30.95 12.72 16.29
C LEU A 9 30.00 12.41 15.12
N ILE A 10 30.22 11.30 14.41
CA ILE A 10 29.46 10.92 13.20
C ILE A 10 28.44 9.82 13.52
N CYS A 11 28.83 8.81 14.30
CA CYS A 11 27.99 7.67 14.64
C CYS A 11 27.20 7.95 15.92
N ASN A 12 25.88 8.09 15.79
CA ASN A 12 25.01 8.01 16.96
C ASN A 12 25.13 6.60 17.58
N LYS A 13 25.09 6.49 18.92
CA LYS A 13 25.19 5.20 19.65
C LYS A 13 23.95 4.32 19.51
N GLU A 14 22.99 4.72 18.69
CA GLU A 14 21.76 3.99 18.44
C GLU A 14 22.03 2.77 17.53
N ARG A 15 21.57 1.61 17.99
CA ARG A 15 21.76 0.35 17.25
C ARG A 15 20.56 0.09 16.35
N THR A 16 20.84 -0.36 15.13
CA THR A 16 19.80 -0.79 14.18
C THR A 16 19.17 -2.13 14.55
N THR A 17 19.85 -2.94 15.36
CA THR A 17 19.30 -4.20 15.89
C THR A 17 18.26 -3.91 16.96
N ILE A 18 17.02 -4.31 16.71
CA ILE A 18 15.96 -4.33 17.72
C ILE A 18 16.04 -5.64 18.54
N PRO A 19 15.76 -5.61 19.87
CA PRO A 19 15.82 -6.80 20.70
C PRO A 19 14.72 -7.80 20.32
N MET A 20 14.92 -9.09 20.57
CA MET A 20 13.85 -10.10 20.44
C MET A 20 13.10 -10.20 21.78
N LYS A 21 11.87 -9.70 21.81
CA LYS A 21 10.96 -9.75 22.98
C LYS A 21 9.51 -9.80 22.49
N ASP A 22 8.63 -10.34 23.31
CA ASP A 22 7.18 -10.33 23.07
C ASP A 22 6.65 -8.89 22.97
N ARG A 23 5.82 -8.64 21.96
CA ARG A 23 5.22 -7.32 21.66
C ARG A 23 4.07 -7.45 20.66
N GLY A 24 3.24 -6.41 20.59
CA GLY A 24 2.20 -6.28 19.55
C GLY A 24 2.74 -5.79 18.21
N VAL A 25 1.92 -5.90 17.14
CA VAL A 25 2.30 -5.47 15.78
C VAL A 25 2.62 -3.97 15.72
N ALA A 26 1.83 -3.12 16.38
CA ALA A 26 2.09 -1.67 16.41
C ALA A 26 3.43 -1.34 17.08
N GLU A 27 3.73 -1.96 18.23
CA GLU A 27 5.00 -1.78 18.93
C GLU A 27 6.18 -2.29 18.09
N LEU A 28 6.00 -3.40 17.35
CA LEU A 28 6.99 -3.89 16.42
C LEU A 28 7.30 -2.86 15.32
N VAL A 29 6.29 -2.29 14.66
CA VAL A 29 6.49 -1.29 13.59
C VAL A 29 7.13 0.00 14.14
N GLY A 30 6.73 0.43 15.35
CA GLY A 30 7.39 1.54 16.04
C GLY A 30 8.88 1.26 16.26
N ASP A 31 9.22 0.07 16.76
CA ASP A 31 10.61 -0.36 16.96
C ASP A 31 11.38 -0.50 15.64
N MET A 32 10.74 -0.95 14.56
CA MET A 32 11.33 -1.03 13.22
C MET A 32 11.84 0.33 12.73
N GLY A 33 11.29 1.44 13.23
CA GLY A 33 11.76 2.79 12.92
C GLY A 33 13.24 3.06 13.27
N ARG A 34 13.87 2.20 14.10
CA ARG A 34 15.30 2.24 14.42
C ARG A 34 16.17 1.41 13.45
N MET A 35 15.55 0.56 12.64
CA MET A 35 16.25 -0.30 11.68
C MET A 35 16.67 0.50 10.44
N GLY A 36 17.54 -0.09 9.63
CA GLY A 36 17.88 0.43 8.30
C GLY A 36 16.87 0.00 7.21
N PHE A 37 17.03 0.56 6.01
CA PHE A 37 16.28 0.19 4.80
C PHE A 37 14.76 0.24 4.97
N GLN A 38 14.02 -0.66 4.30
CA GLN A 38 12.55 -0.63 4.27
C GLN A 38 11.91 -0.83 5.64
N GLY A 39 12.56 -1.55 6.56
CA GLY A 39 12.07 -1.67 7.94
C GLY A 39 12.06 -0.32 8.66
N GLY A 40 13.17 0.43 8.58
CA GLY A 40 13.28 1.80 9.09
C GLY A 40 12.31 2.77 8.43
N GLN A 41 12.13 2.65 7.11
CA GLN A 41 11.18 3.48 6.37
C GLN A 41 9.74 3.23 6.83
N LEU A 42 9.32 1.97 7.05
CA LEU A 42 7.96 1.67 7.53
C LEU A 42 7.66 2.31 8.88
N GLY A 43 8.59 2.20 9.85
CA GLY A 43 8.43 2.86 11.15
C GLY A 43 8.47 4.39 11.04
N THR A 44 9.22 4.94 10.09
CA THR A 44 9.23 6.38 9.79
C THR A 44 7.90 6.85 9.20
N SER A 45 7.33 6.09 8.26
CA SER A 45 6.01 6.35 7.69
C SER A 45 4.92 6.34 8.74
N LEU A 46 4.95 5.38 9.69
CA LEU A 46 4.01 5.34 10.82
C LEU A 46 4.08 6.62 11.65
N ARG A 47 5.27 7.07 12.06
CA ARG A 47 5.43 8.31 12.85
C ARG A 47 4.92 9.55 12.13
N VAL A 48 5.15 9.64 10.81
CA VAL A 48 4.65 10.77 10.00
C VAL A 48 3.13 10.71 9.94
N TRP A 49 2.54 9.53 9.73
CA TRP A 49 1.10 9.34 9.71
C TRP A 49 0.44 9.69 11.05
N GLU A 50 0.99 9.22 12.18
CA GLU A 50 0.52 9.56 13.53
C GLU A 50 0.53 11.07 13.75
N ARG A 51 1.64 11.73 13.38
CA ARG A 51 1.74 13.20 13.47
C ARG A 51 0.69 13.91 12.62
N MET A 52 0.40 13.43 11.42
CA MET A 52 -0.67 13.99 10.58
C MET A 52 -2.05 13.81 11.19
N MET A 53 -2.28 12.77 12.00
CA MET A 53 -3.55 12.56 12.72
C MET A 53 -3.70 13.47 13.94
N ASP A 54 -2.59 13.92 14.53
CA ASP A 54 -2.58 14.74 15.75
C ASP A 54 -2.55 16.25 15.46
N GLU A 55 -2.17 16.66 14.26
CA GLU A 55 -2.08 18.06 13.84
C GLU A 55 -3.29 18.50 13.00
N ASP A 56 -3.62 19.80 13.03
CA ASP A 56 -4.64 20.40 12.16
C ASP A 56 -4.05 20.64 10.76
N VAL A 57 -4.02 19.58 9.96
CA VAL A 57 -3.46 19.56 8.61
C VAL A 57 -4.44 18.94 7.60
N THR A 58 -4.33 19.36 6.34
CA THR A 58 -5.09 18.73 5.23
C THR A 58 -4.32 17.56 4.65
N ILE A 59 -4.96 16.39 4.59
CA ILE A 59 -4.37 15.12 4.16
C ILE A 59 -4.83 14.77 2.74
N PHE A 60 -3.85 14.78 1.82
CA PHE A 60 -4.03 14.32 0.45
C PHE A 60 -3.52 12.89 0.31
N LEU A 61 -4.40 11.97 -0.12
CA LEU A 61 -4.02 10.59 -0.46
C LEU A 61 -3.91 10.44 -1.98
N GLY A 62 -2.70 10.17 -2.46
CA GLY A 62 -2.44 9.84 -3.86
C GLY A 62 -2.43 8.34 -4.10
N LEU A 63 -3.28 7.85 -5.01
CA LEU A 63 -3.31 6.45 -5.45
C LEU A 63 -2.75 6.32 -6.86
N ALA A 64 -1.64 5.57 -6.96
CA ALA A 64 -1.01 5.20 -8.22
C ALA A 64 -1.00 3.68 -8.38
N GLY A 65 -0.86 3.19 -9.62
CA GLY A 65 -0.89 1.75 -9.90
C GLY A 65 -2.26 1.13 -9.62
N ALA A 66 -2.27 -0.18 -9.38
CA ALA A 66 -3.49 -0.98 -9.23
C ALA A 66 -3.77 -1.33 -7.75
N MET A 67 -4.01 -0.32 -6.93
CA MET A 67 -4.19 -0.50 -5.49
C MET A 67 -5.48 -1.24 -5.14
N VAL A 68 -6.58 -0.92 -5.83
CA VAL A 68 -7.86 -1.62 -5.63
C VAL A 68 -7.75 -3.10 -6.05
N PRO A 69 -7.32 -3.43 -7.29
CA PRO A 69 -7.06 -4.83 -7.67
C PRO A 69 -6.08 -5.59 -6.76
N ALA A 70 -5.12 -4.88 -6.15
CA ALA A 70 -4.18 -5.47 -5.21
C ALA A 70 -4.79 -5.75 -3.81
N GLY A 71 -6.07 -5.43 -3.60
CA GLY A 71 -6.82 -5.72 -2.38
C GLY A 71 -6.85 -4.58 -1.37
N LEU A 72 -6.50 -3.34 -1.75
CA LEU A 72 -6.56 -2.18 -0.85
C LEU A 72 -7.92 -1.45 -0.87
N GLY A 73 -8.89 -1.87 -1.68
CA GLY A 73 -10.20 -1.21 -1.85
C GLY A 73 -10.89 -0.90 -0.51
N GLU A 74 -11.18 -1.92 0.29
CA GLU A 74 -11.83 -1.73 1.60
C GLU A 74 -11.00 -0.92 2.60
N PHE A 75 -9.66 -1.03 2.56
CA PHE A 75 -8.80 -0.22 3.43
C PHE A 75 -8.87 1.27 3.06
N ILE A 76 -8.83 1.58 1.76
CA ILE A 76 -8.99 2.94 1.25
C ILE A 76 -10.39 3.45 1.61
N ALA A 77 -11.44 2.64 1.39
CA ALA A 77 -12.81 2.99 1.76
C ALA A 77 -12.96 3.29 3.25
N TYR A 78 -12.30 2.51 4.11
CA TYR A 78 -12.25 2.77 5.56
C TYR A 78 -11.61 4.13 5.87
N LEU A 79 -10.46 4.46 5.28
CA LEU A 79 -9.80 5.76 5.50
C LEU A 79 -10.70 6.94 5.11
N LEU A 80 -11.45 6.81 4.02
CA LEU A 80 -12.40 7.83 3.56
C LEU A 80 -13.62 7.94 4.49
N ARG A 81 -14.24 6.81 4.85
CA ARG A 81 -15.43 6.76 5.74
C ARG A 81 -15.11 7.36 7.12
N GLU A 82 -13.95 7.03 7.67
CA GLU A 82 -13.48 7.52 8.97
C GLU A 82 -12.83 8.90 8.93
N ARG A 83 -12.91 9.60 7.79
CA ARG A 83 -12.34 10.95 7.58
C ARG A 83 -10.87 11.05 7.99
N LYS A 84 -10.09 10.03 7.63
CA LYS A 84 -8.62 10.02 7.82
C LYS A 84 -7.87 10.67 6.66
N VAL A 85 -8.58 11.02 5.59
CA VAL A 85 -8.09 11.67 4.38
C VAL A 85 -9.11 12.72 3.95
N ASP A 86 -8.63 13.90 3.57
CA ASP A 86 -9.47 15.02 3.14
C ASP A 86 -9.63 15.11 1.63
N CYS A 87 -8.60 14.71 0.88
CA CYS A 87 -8.62 14.74 -0.58
C CYS A 87 -8.02 13.45 -1.15
N LEU A 88 -8.80 12.76 -2.00
CA LEU A 88 -8.33 11.62 -2.77
C LEU A 88 -7.92 12.06 -4.17
N VAL A 89 -6.69 11.73 -4.56
CA VAL A 89 -6.19 11.90 -5.94
C VAL A 89 -5.88 10.52 -6.49
N SER A 90 -6.59 10.09 -7.52
CA SER A 90 -6.50 8.73 -8.04
C SER A 90 -6.52 8.69 -9.56
N THR A 91 -5.95 7.64 -10.15
CA THR A 91 -6.19 7.31 -11.55
C THR A 91 -7.61 6.78 -11.74
N GLY A 92 -8.19 6.96 -12.93
CA GLY A 92 -9.53 6.44 -13.25
C GLY A 92 -9.64 4.91 -13.10
N ALA A 93 -8.52 4.18 -13.27
CA ALA A 93 -8.48 2.73 -13.15
C ALA A 93 -8.86 2.24 -11.74
N ASN A 94 -8.37 2.87 -10.67
CA ASN A 94 -8.74 2.46 -9.31
C ASN A 94 -10.24 2.71 -9.06
N LEU A 95 -10.80 3.80 -9.58
CA LEU A 95 -12.23 4.10 -9.44
C LEU A 95 -13.10 3.10 -10.23
N PHE A 96 -12.68 2.72 -11.42
CA PHE A 96 -13.36 1.69 -12.21
C PHE A 96 -13.31 0.32 -11.54
N HIS A 97 -12.17 -0.07 -10.98
CA HIS A 97 -12.07 -1.34 -10.26
C HIS A 97 -12.82 -1.35 -8.92
N ASP A 98 -12.90 -0.21 -8.22
CA ASP A 98 -13.75 -0.06 -7.03
C ASP A 98 -15.23 -0.25 -7.37
N LEU A 99 -15.69 0.34 -8.47
CA LEU A 99 -17.03 0.07 -9.03
C LEU A 99 -17.21 -1.42 -9.35
N CYS A 100 -16.23 -2.06 -9.99
CA CYS A 100 -16.31 -3.48 -10.35
C CYS A 100 -16.50 -4.34 -9.08
N GLU A 101 -15.69 -4.12 -8.05
CA GLU A 101 -15.84 -4.83 -6.77
C GLU A 101 -17.21 -4.54 -6.13
N GLY A 102 -17.68 -3.29 -6.19
CA GLY A 102 -19.02 -2.90 -5.73
C GLY A 102 -20.17 -3.56 -6.50
N LEU A 103 -19.97 -3.94 -7.76
CA LEU A 103 -20.90 -4.73 -8.58
C LEU A 103 -20.78 -6.24 -8.34
N GLY A 104 -19.88 -6.69 -7.46
CA GLY A 104 -19.64 -8.09 -7.16
C GLY A 104 -18.68 -8.80 -8.12
N ILE A 105 -17.95 -8.04 -8.95
CA ILE A 105 -16.88 -8.59 -9.80
C ILE A 105 -15.66 -8.84 -8.92
N ILE A 106 -15.03 -10.00 -9.08
CA ILE A 106 -13.96 -10.46 -8.20
C ILE A 106 -12.62 -10.37 -8.91
N HIS A 107 -11.63 -9.78 -8.25
CA HIS A 107 -10.22 -9.89 -8.59
C HIS A 107 -9.61 -11.11 -7.88
N PHE A 108 -9.10 -12.06 -8.66
CA PHE A 108 -8.55 -13.31 -8.16
C PHE A 108 -7.03 -13.25 -8.05
N ARG A 109 -6.47 -13.98 -7.08
CA ARG A 109 -5.03 -14.24 -7.05
C ARG A 109 -4.64 -15.06 -8.29
N GLY A 110 -3.71 -14.52 -9.07
CA GLY A 110 -3.15 -15.14 -10.27
C GLY A 110 -1.66 -15.42 -10.13
N SER A 111 -0.99 -15.47 -11.28
CA SER A 111 0.46 -15.66 -11.39
C SER A 111 1.04 -14.71 -12.41
N SER A 112 2.15 -14.07 -12.06
CA SER A 112 2.91 -13.21 -12.97
C SER A 112 3.57 -13.99 -14.11
N CYS A 113 3.69 -15.32 -13.97
CA CYS A 113 4.31 -16.21 -14.95
C CYS A 113 3.29 -16.95 -15.83
N ALA A 114 2.01 -16.55 -15.79
CA ALA A 114 0.99 -17.14 -16.64
C ALA A 114 1.19 -16.80 -18.12
N ASP A 115 0.70 -17.67 -19.01
CA ASP A 115 0.73 -17.46 -20.46
C ASP A 115 -0.41 -16.52 -20.89
N ASP A 116 -0.02 -15.34 -21.38
CA ASP A 116 -0.96 -14.30 -21.81
C ASP A 116 -1.82 -14.73 -22.99
N ALA A 117 -1.31 -15.59 -23.87
CA ALA A 117 -2.09 -16.09 -24.99
C ALA A 117 -3.25 -16.95 -24.49
N TYR A 118 -2.98 -17.84 -23.54
CA TYR A 118 -3.99 -18.69 -22.93
C TYR A 118 -4.98 -17.90 -22.07
N LEU A 119 -4.51 -16.91 -21.29
CA LEU A 119 -5.40 -16.02 -20.52
C LEU A 119 -6.39 -15.28 -21.44
N ASN A 120 -5.91 -14.76 -22.57
CA ASN A 120 -6.75 -14.10 -23.56
C ASN A 120 -7.76 -15.05 -24.22
N GLU A 121 -7.37 -16.29 -24.53
CA GLU A 121 -8.31 -17.34 -25.00
C GLU A 121 -9.42 -17.60 -23.96
N CYS A 122 -9.07 -17.59 -22.68
CA CYS A 122 -10.00 -17.75 -21.56
C CYS A 122 -10.77 -16.49 -21.17
N LYS A 123 -10.55 -15.33 -21.84
CA LYS A 123 -11.19 -14.06 -21.49
C LYS A 123 -10.90 -13.60 -20.06
N ILE A 124 -9.62 -13.70 -19.69
CA ILE A 124 -9.07 -13.26 -18.41
C ILE A 124 -8.06 -12.14 -18.67
N ASP A 125 -8.33 -10.97 -18.10
CA ASP A 125 -7.37 -9.88 -18.00
C ASP A 125 -6.49 -10.08 -16.77
N ARG A 126 -5.20 -9.76 -16.88
CA ARG A 126 -4.29 -9.78 -15.74
C ARG A 126 -3.69 -8.42 -15.42
N ILE A 127 -3.51 -8.21 -14.13
CA ILE A 127 -2.84 -7.07 -13.52
C ILE A 127 -1.69 -7.66 -12.71
N TYR A 128 -0.54 -7.86 -13.37
CA TYR A 128 0.61 -8.60 -12.83
C TYR A 128 0.25 -10.02 -12.38
N ASP A 129 0.04 -10.26 -11.08
CA ASP A 129 -0.32 -11.53 -10.45
C ASP A 129 -1.75 -11.53 -9.91
N VAL A 130 -2.62 -10.68 -10.46
CA VAL A 130 -4.06 -10.60 -10.18
C VAL A 130 -4.82 -10.82 -11.48
N PHE A 131 -5.87 -11.63 -11.46
CA PHE A 131 -6.71 -11.97 -12.62
C PHE A 131 -8.14 -11.47 -12.44
N VAL A 132 -8.79 -11.10 -13.53
CA VAL A 132 -10.19 -10.67 -13.54
C VAL A 132 -10.84 -11.07 -14.86
N SER A 133 -12.14 -11.35 -14.86
CA SER A 133 -12.84 -11.73 -16.09
C SER A 133 -13.07 -10.52 -17.01
N GLU A 134 -12.56 -10.57 -18.23
CA GLU A 134 -12.78 -9.56 -19.29
C GLU A 134 -14.30 -9.39 -19.54
N ILE A 135 -15.04 -10.49 -19.52
CA ILE A 135 -16.50 -10.50 -19.74
C ILE A 135 -17.23 -9.71 -18.64
N GLU A 136 -16.84 -9.88 -17.38
CA GLU A 136 -17.44 -9.13 -16.27
C GLU A 136 -17.02 -7.65 -16.30
N LEU A 137 -15.75 -7.35 -16.62
CA LEU A 137 -15.31 -5.97 -16.79
C LEU A 137 -16.09 -5.24 -17.89
N HIS A 138 -16.35 -5.88 -19.03
CA HIS A 138 -17.20 -5.31 -20.07
C HIS A 138 -18.64 -5.06 -19.60
N LYS A 139 -19.19 -5.86 -18.69
CA LYS A 139 -20.51 -5.57 -18.10
C LYS A 139 -20.47 -4.32 -17.22
N ALA A 140 -19.41 -4.13 -16.44
CA ALA A 140 -19.23 -2.92 -15.64
C ALA A 140 -19.03 -1.67 -16.53
N ASP A 141 -18.31 -1.79 -17.64
CA ASP A 141 -18.14 -0.69 -18.60
C ASP A 141 -19.47 -0.26 -19.23
N ASN A 142 -20.30 -1.24 -19.64
CA ASN A 142 -21.65 -1.00 -20.14
C ASN A 142 -22.61 -0.44 -19.07
N TYR A 143 -22.31 -0.61 -17.77
CA TYR A 143 -23.13 -0.07 -16.69
C TYR A 143 -22.95 1.46 -16.54
N ILE A 144 -21.81 2.01 -16.98
CA ILE A 144 -21.45 3.43 -16.84
C ILE A 144 -21.34 4.20 -18.16
N SER A 145 -21.56 3.53 -19.30
CA SER A 145 -21.52 4.11 -20.66
C SER A 145 -22.93 4.32 -21.20
#